data_AF-A0A3B8SRT2-F1
#
_entry.id   AF-A0A3B8SRT2-F1
#
_cell.length_a   1.000
_cell.length_b   1.000
_cell.length_c   1.000
_cell.angle_alpha   90.00
_cell.angle_beta   90.00
_cell.angle_gamma   90.00
#
_symmetry.space_group_name_H-M   'P 1'
#
loop_
_entity.id
_entity.type
_entity.pdbx_description
1 polymer ?
#
loop_
_entity_poly.entity_id
_entity_poly.type
_entity_poly.pdbx_seq_one_letter_code
_entity_poly.pdbx_strand_id
1 'polypeptide(L)'
;MNLLKNMERDIELLSEKTFYVPAILETDESFDKTETYLYDVLKSGFEIKEVREAPVKFKFKLDGEIHTMQLRRFYVNLLMWYPLTTMKKSQDIDESYMVTDFSAKGREKYFNNQIISKYIETVDNSLINAAINDSIFKLEKIPLEFNVLLGASMNLRGFIKLAIENKEFMDLINTTIDPNEQPHNVERILNEKLRQLLVILKTHDNPLRSILLAGGNIKEKQLIEFFIAVGYKSTVDGKTLPTPISSNFLKGMNTISEYYIEANSAIKALLANFEKMGDAGFWQKNMMNLCSGIKLHPTIDDCNSVRPLTVEVKTKAHLEVLVGQYRLGYNGKLKVIKEDDTNLIGKKIRIKSPLTCGCRDGYICKKCYGDMYKINSKVGVGAFGTVKISEPVSQRVLETKHLNTTNSVLISFNETFNRICLLSSNEIYLLSNIEENINNLYIIIKKDDLNKLYADDTEMDANEYVTKF
;
A
#
# COMPACT_ATOMS: atom_id res chain seq x y z
N MET A 1 -41.42 17.74 -4.70
CA MET A 1 -42.36 17.38 -5.78
C MET A 1 -41.91 17.91 -7.16
N ASN A 2 -41.43 19.16 -7.28
CA ASN A 2 -40.86 19.66 -8.56
C ASN A 2 -39.45 19.12 -8.90
N LEU A 3 -38.59 18.86 -7.89
CA LEU A 3 -37.26 18.27 -8.12
C LEU A 3 -37.34 16.84 -8.69
N LEU A 4 -38.18 15.98 -8.10
CA LEU A 4 -38.40 14.60 -8.57
C LEU A 4 -38.89 14.53 -10.03
N LYS A 5 -39.82 15.41 -10.43
CA LYS A 5 -40.31 15.48 -11.82
C LYS A 5 -39.25 15.98 -12.82
N ASN A 6 -38.41 16.92 -12.42
CA ASN A 6 -37.29 17.37 -13.25
C ASN A 6 -36.24 16.27 -13.40
N MET A 7 -36.03 15.47 -12.34
CA MET A 7 -35.05 14.38 -12.34
C MET A 7 -35.50 13.16 -13.13
N GLU A 8 -36.78 12.77 -13.08
CA GLU A 8 -37.33 11.72 -13.96
C GLU A 8 -37.14 12.09 -15.43
N ARG A 9 -37.37 13.36 -15.77
CA ARG A 9 -37.11 13.91 -17.11
C ARG A 9 -35.61 13.90 -17.47
N ASP A 10 -34.72 14.19 -16.52
CA ASP A 10 -33.27 14.12 -16.74
C ASP A 10 -32.78 12.68 -16.95
N ILE A 11 -33.36 11.69 -16.26
CA ILE A 11 -33.08 10.26 -16.47
C ILE A 11 -33.56 9.82 -17.86
N GLU A 12 -34.78 10.20 -18.25
CA GLU A 12 -35.30 9.92 -19.60
C GLU A 12 -34.40 10.54 -20.67
N LEU A 13 -34.03 11.82 -20.52
CA LEU A 13 -33.12 12.53 -21.42
C LEU A 13 -31.74 11.85 -21.51
N LEU A 14 -31.18 11.40 -20.39
CA LEU A 14 -29.90 10.66 -20.37
C LEU A 14 -29.99 9.30 -21.04
N SER A 15 -31.15 8.64 -20.95
CA SER A 15 -31.38 7.31 -21.55
C SER A 15 -31.66 7.35 -23.05
N GLU A 16 -32.20 8.46 -23.55
CA GLU A 16 -32.46 8.73 -24.97
C GLU A 16 -31.24 9.32 -25.67
N LYS A 17 -30.46 10.15 -24.99
CA LYS A 17 -29.28 10.80 -25.57
C LYS A 17 -28.13 9.82 -25.73
N THR A 18 -27.57 9.79 -26.94
CA THR A 18 -26.33 9.06 -27.22
C THR A 18 -25.17 10.05 -27.30
N PHE A 19 -24.19 9.90 -26.41
CA PHE A 19 -23.01 10.76 -26.35
C PHE A 19 -21.94 10.33 -27.35
N TYR A 20 -21.47 11.23 -28.20
CA TYR A 20 -20.33 10.97 -29.09
C TYR A 20 -19.04 11.46 -28.42
N VAL A 21 -18.23 10.53 -27.93
CA VAL A 21 -17.10 10.84 -27.05
C VAL A 21 -16.02 11.70 -27.72
N PRO A 22 -15.60 11.46 -28.98
CA PRO A 22 -14.60 12.30 -29.63
C PRO A 22 -15.00 13.78 -29.77
N ALA A 23 -16.28 14.09 -29.98
CA ALA A 23 -16.75 15.48 -30.03
C ALA A 23 -16.80 16.15 -28.65
N ILE A 24 -17.00 15.37 -27.58
CA ILE A 24 -16.92 15.90 -26.21
C ILE A 24 -15.48 16.27 -25.88
N LEU A 25 -14.51 15.45 -26.32
CA LEU A 25 -13.08 15.63 -26.07
C LEU A 25 -12.38 16.58 -27.07
N GLU A 26 -13.11 17.18 -28.01
CA GLU A 26 -12.51 18.00 -29.07
C GLU A 26 -11.99 19.36 -28.57
N THR A 27 -12.74 19.99 -27.66
CA THR A 27 -12.41 21.30 -27.08
C THR A 27 -12.71 21.32 -25.58
N ASP A 28 -11.97 22.15 -24.84
CA ASP A 28 -12.22 22.36 -23.40
C ASP A 28 -13.66 22.87 -23.17
N GLU A 29 -14.19 23.72 -24.04
CA GLU A 29 -15.58 24.20 -23.92
C GLU A 29 -16.63 23.09 -24.07
N SER A 30 -16.44 22.17 -25.03
CA SER A 30 -17.34 21.04 -25.24
C SER A 30 -17.31 20.08 -24.05
N PHE A 31 -16.09 19.85 -23.53
CA PHE A 31 -15.85 19.05 -22.36
C PHE A 31 -16.52 19.65 -21.13
N ASP A 32 -16.23 20.91 -20.79
CA ASP A 32 -16.74 21.57 -19.59
C ASP A 32 -18.27 21.70 -19.61
N LYS A 33 -18.89 21.93 -20.79
CA LYS A 33 -20.37 21.93 -20.91
C LYS A 33 -20.95 20.55 -20.57
N THR A 34 -20.33 19.49 -21.07
CA THR A 34 -20.80 18.11 -20.83
C THR A 34 -20.53 17.68 -19.39
N GLU A 35 -19.35 18.00 -18.86
CA GLU A 35 -18.97 17.76 -17.46
C GLU A 35 -19.96 18.45 -16.52
N THR A 36 -20.21 19.76 -16.70
CA THR A 36 -21.13 20.54 -15.86
C THR A 36 -22.53 19.95 -15.86
N TYR A 37 -23.06 19.60 -17.05
CA TYR A 37 -24.38 18.99 -17.16
C TYR A 37 -24.48 17.66 -16.39
N LEU A 38 -23.52 16.75 -16.60
CA LEU A 38 -23.51 15.45 -15.91
C LEU A 38 -23.31 15.62 -14.40
N TYR A 39 -22.51 16.61 -14.00
CA TYR A 39 -22.24 16.93 -12.61
C TYR A 39 -23.49 17.44 -11.88
N ASP A 40 -24.25 18.35 -12.48
CA ASP A 40 -25.48 18.88 -11.91
C ASP A 40 -26.55 17.80 -11.74
N VAL A 41 -26.66 16.87 -12.69
CA VAL A 41 -27.55 15.71 -12.58
C VAL A 41 -27.12 14.78 -11.43
N LEU A 42 -25.82 14.49 -11.32
CA LEU A 42 -25.31 13.68 -10.21
C LEU A 42 -25.50 14.35 -8.84
N LYS A 43 -25.32 15.68 -8.77
CA LYS A 43 -25.47 16.47 -7.55
C LYS A 43 -26.92 16.59 -7.10
N SER A 44 -27.86 16.73 -8.04
CA SER A 44 -29.29 16.77 -7.73
C SER A 44 -29.86 15.42 -7.30
N GLY A 45 -29.28 14.31 -7.75
CA GLY A 45 -29.79 12.96 -7.48
C GLY A 45 -28.86 12.00 -6.76
N PHE A 46 -27.92 12.49 -5.97
CA PHE A 46 -26.91 11.64 -5.31
C PHE A 46 -27.49 10.61 -4.32
N GLU A 47 -28.63 10.89 -3.69
CA GLU A 47 -29.28 9.96 -2.75
C GLU A 47 -30.00 8.81 -3.48
N ILE A 48 -30.58 9.11 -4.65
CA ILE A 48 -31.44 8.21 -5.42
C ILE A 48 -30.57 7.21 -6.18
N LYS A 49 -30.88 5.91 -6.06
CA LYS A 49 -30.07 4.86 -6.68
C LYS A 49 -30.27 4.83 -8.20
N GLU A 50 -31.51 5.06 -8.63
CA GLU A 50 -31.98 5.06 -10.01
C GLU A 50 -31.26 6.12 -10.85
N VAL A 51 -31.04 7.32 -10.29
CA VAL A 51 -30.27 8.39 -10.96
C VAL A 51 -28.80 8.01 -11.08
N ARG A 52 -28.20 7.50 -9.99
CA ARG A 52 -26.77 7.10 -9.97
C ARG A 52 -26.46 5.96 -10.94
N GLU A 53 -27.42 5.07 -11.14
CA GLU A 53 -27.31 3.87 -11.98
C GLU A 53 -27.96 4.04 -13.35
N ALA A 54 -28.45 5.24 -13.67
CA ALA A 54 -29.06 5.54 -14.95
C ALA A 54 -28.12 5.12 -16.10
N PRO A 55 -28.63 4.37 -17.09
CA PRO A 55 -27.82 3.91 -18.21
C PRO A 55 -27.54 5.07 -19.16
N VAL A 56 -26.25 5.39 -19.35
CA VAL A 56 -25.78 6.38 -20.32
C VAL A 56 -25.28 5.64 -21.55
N LYS A 57 -25.80 6.02 -22.73
CA LYS A 57 -25.38 5.48 -24.03
C LYS A 57 -24.32 6.36 -24.66
N PHE A 58 -23.23 5.78 -25.15
CA PHE A 58 -22.17 6.52 -25.82
C PHE A 58 -21.51 5.72 -26.94
N LYS A 59 -20.86 6.44 -27.87
CA LYS A 59 -20.16 5.90 -29.04
C LYS A 59 -18.77 6.52 -29.16
N PHE A 60 -17.80 5.70 -29.57
CA PHE A 60 -16.44 6.14 -29.91
C PHE A 60 -16.28 6.46 -31.40
N LYS A 61 -17.09 5.85 -32.27
CA LYS A 61 -17.13 6.09 -33.72
C LYS A 61 -18.57 6.35 -34.17
N LEU A 62 -18.77 7.21 -35.18
CA LEU A 62 -20.11 7.56 -35.68
C LEU A 62 -20.89 6.30 -36.11
N ASP A 63 -20.24 5.38 -36.83
CA ASP A 63 -20.79 4.09 -37.28
C ASP A 63 -20.48 2.92 -36.33
N GLY A 64 -19.98 3.22 -35.12
CA GLY A 64 -19.58 2.21 -34.13
C GLY A 64 -20.72 1.68 -33.26
N GLU A 65 -20.39 0.66 -32.46
CA GLU A 65 -21.30 0.07 -31.46
C GLU A 65 -21.69 1.09 -30.39
N ILE A 66 -22.93 0.95 -29.87
CA ILE A 66 -23.42 1.74 -28.74
C ILE A 66 -23.02 1.03 -27.46
N HIS A 67 -22.17 1.66 -26.66
CA HIS A 67 -21.84 1.18 -25.33
C HIS A 67 -22.77 1.81 -24.30
N THR A 68 -23.10 1.06 -23.26
CA THR A 68 -23.94 1.53 -22.16
C THR A 68 -23.22 1.35 -20.83
N MET A 69 -23.22 2.39 -20.01
CA MET A 69 -22.60 2.36 -18.68
C MET A 69 -23.39 3.20 -17.68
N GLN A 70 -23.29 2.88 -16.39
CA GLN A 70 -23.90 3.67 -15.32
C GLN A 70 -23.36 5.10 -15.31
N LEU A 71 -24.23 6.10 -15.11
CA LEU A 71 -23.90 7.52 -15.08
C LEU A 71 -22.66 7.83 -14.21
N ARG A 72 -22.62 7.34 -12.97
CA ARG A 72 -21.47 7.52 -12.05
C ARG A 72 -20.14 7.02 -12.62
N ARG A 73 -20.16 5.92 -13.38
CA ARG A 73 -18.96 5.32 -13.97
C ARG A 73 -18.56 6.04 -15.25
N PHE A 74 -19.55 6.48 -16.04
CA PHE A 74 -19.31 7.29 -17.23
C PHE A 74 -18.69 8.64 -16.89
N TYR A 75 -19.18 9.32 -15.85
CA TYR A 75 -18.61 10.59 -15.39
C TYR A 75 -17.13 10.46 -14.98
N VAL A 76 -16.77 9.44 -14.19
CA VAL A 76 -15.36 9.20 -13.81
C VAL A 76 -14.51 8.87 -15.04
N ASN A 77 -15.02 8.07 -15.97
CA ASN A 77 -14.34 7.78 -17.24
C ASN A 77 -14.10 9.05 -18.06
N LEU A 78 -15.09 9.94 -18.16
CA LEU A 78 -14.97 11.21 -18.87
C LEU A 78 -13.82 12.06 -18.32
N LEU A 79 -13.70 12.17 -16.99
CA LEU A 79 -12.59 12.88 -16.35
C LEU A 79 -11.24 12.21 -16.62
N MET A 80 -11.19 10.88 -16.65
CA MET A 80 -9.97 10.11 -16.98
C MET A 80 -9.59 10.19 -18.47
N TRP A 81 -10.53 10.53 -19.35
CA TRP A 81 -10.30 10.78 -20.78
C TRP A 81 -9.84 12.21 -21.07
N TYR A 82 -10.01 13.13 -20.12
CA TYR A 82 -9.62 14.55 -20.25
C TYR A 82 -8.19 14.79 -20.80
N PRO A 83 -7.16 13.98 -20.46
CA PRO A 83 -5.83 14.20 -21.02
C PRO A 83 -5.80 14.19 -22.55
N LEU A 84 -6.70 13.46 -23.21
CA LEU A 84 -6.80 13.43 -24.68
C LEU A 84 -7.26 14.77 -25.26
N THR A 85 -8.09 15.52 -24.53
CA THR A 85 -8.51 16.88 -24.90
C THR A 85 -7.31 17.83 -24.92
N THR A 86 -6.55 17.86 -23.81
CA THR A 86 -5.36 18.72 -23.67
C THR A 86 -4.28 18.38 -24.71
N MET A 87 -4.12 17.09 -25.03
CA MET A 87 -3.17 16.62 -26.05
C MET A 87 -3.68 16.76 -27.48
N LYS A 88 -4.94 17.17 -27.70
CA LYS A 88 -5.61 17.22 -29.02
C LYS A 88 -5.61 15.87 -29.75
N LYS A 89 -5.87 14.79 -29.00
CA LYS A 89 -5.90 13.39 -29.46
C LYS A 89 -7.28 12.75 -29.28
N SER A 90 -8.35 13.55 -29.40
CA SER A 90 -9.73 13.11 -29.18
C SER A 90 -10.20 11.97 -30.10
N GLN A 91 -9.58 11.82 -31.28
CA GLN A 91 -9.92 10.78 -32.26
C GLN A 91 -9.27 9.41 -31.96
N ASP A 92 -8.28 9.37 -31.07
CA ASP A 92 -7.55 8.12 -30.76
C ASP A 92 -8.31 7.24 -29.75
N ILE A 93 -9.41 7.75 -29.19
CA ILE A 93 -10.18 7.04 -28.17
C ILE A 93 -10.95 5.87 -28.76
N ASP A 94 -10.86 4.73 -28.08
CA ASP A 94 -11.55 3.50 -28.39
C ASP A 94 -12.01 2.78 -27.12
N GLU A 95 -12.58 1.58 -27.28
CA GLU A 95 -13.05 0.73 -26.18
C GLU A 95 -11.95 0.38 -25.17
N SER A 96 -10.67 0.40 -25.56
CA SER A 96 -9.54 0.08 -24.66
C SER A 96 -9.30 1.17 -23.61
N TYR A 97 -9.85 2.37 -23.81
CA TYR A 97 -9.80 3.47 -22.84
C TYR A 97 -10.90 3.38 -21.78
N MET A 98 -11.81 2.41 -21.87
CA MET A 98 -12.83 2.20 -20.85
C MET A 98 -12.21 1.69 -19.54
N VAL A 99 -12.38 2.46 -18.48
CA VAL A 99 -11.94 2.13 -17.13
C VAL A 99 -13.05 1.38 -16.41
N THR A 100 -12.76 0.12 -16.07
CA THR A 100 -13.65 -0.74 -15.28
C THR A 100 -13.20 -0.86 -13.82
N ASP A 101 -11.89 -0.73 -13.58
CA ASP A 101 -11.28 -0.73 -12.25
C ASP A 101 -10.93 0.70 -11.82
N PHE A 102 -11.74 1.26 -10.92
CA PHE A 102 -11.55 2.59 -10.37
C PHE A 102 -10.68 2.61 -9.11
N SER A 103 -10.05 1.49 -8.73
CA SER A 103 -9.10 1.48 -7.62
C SER A 103 -7.90 2.38 -7.88
N ALA A 104 -7.15 2.76 -6.82
CA ALA A 104 -5.94 3.58 -6.98
C ALA A 104 -4.94 2.95 -7.97
N LYS A 105 -4.72 1.63 -7.86
CA LYS A 105 -3.86 0.86 -8.77
C LYS A 105 -4.43 0.78 -10.18
N GLY A 106 -5.75 0.62 -10.32
CA GLY A 106 -6.43 0.62 -11.62
C GLY A 106 -6.24 1.94 -12.36
N ARG A 107 -6.41 3.07 -11.67
CA ARG A 107 -6.18 4.41 -12.23
C ARG A 107 -4.73 4.65 -12.62
N GLU A 108 -3.78 4.28 -11.77
CA GLU A 108 -2.35 4.36 -12.08
C GLU A 108 -2.00 3.54 -13.34
N LYS A 109 -2.48 2.30 -13.40
CA LYS A 109 -2.27 1.43 -14.56
C LYS A 109 -2.88 2.03 -15.83
N TYR A 110 -4.07 2.64 -15.74
CA TYR A 110 -4.69 3.31 -16.86
C TYR A 110 -3.83 4.47 -17.37
N PHE A 111 -3.41 5.40 -16.51
CA PHE A 111 -2.59 6.53 -16.96
C PHE A 111 -1.24 6.08 -17.51
N ASN A 112 -0.59 5.10 -16.87
CA ASN A 112 0.69 4.55 -17.34
C ASN A 112 0.55 3.90 -18.72
N ASN A 113 -0.47 3.07 -18.93
CA ASN A 113 -0.59 2.28 -20.16
C ASN A 113 -1.28 3.05 -21.29
N GLN A 114 -2.41 3.70 -21.02
CA GLN A 114 -3.23 4.33 -22.06
C GLN A 114 -2.82 5.76 -22.40
N ILE A 115 -2.17 6.47 -21.48
CA ILE A 115 -1.74 7.86 -21.70
C ILE A 115 -0.22 7.91 -21.88
N ILE A 116 0.57 7.57 -20.85
CA ILE A 116 2.02 7.75 -20.87
C ILE A 116 2.65 6.86 -21.95
N SER A 117 2.44 5.54 -21.90
CA SER A 117 3.18 4.63 -22.79
C SER A 117 2.87 4.83 -24.29
N LYS A 118 1.64 5.25 -24.63
CA LYS A 118 1.20 5.52 -26.00
C LYS A 118 1.73 6.84 -26.55
N TYR A 119 1.76 7.90 -25.72
CA TYR A 119 2.05 9.25 -26.19
C TYR A 119 3.45 9.78 -25.87
N ILE A 120 4.23 9.10 -25.03
CA ILE A 120 5.57 9.55 -24.60
C ILE A 120 6.57 9.80 -25.74
N GLU A 121 6.38 9.16 -26.90
CA GLU A 121 7.23 9.39 -28.08
C GLU A 121 6.72 10.52 -29.00
N THR A 122 5.44 10.86 -28.89
CA THR A 122 4.75 11.78 -29.82
C THR A 122 4.43 13.15 -29.24
N VAL A 123 4.34 13.25 -27.91
CA VAL A 123 3.96 14.45 -27.17
C VAL A 123 5.04 14.77 -26.14
N ASP A 124 5.33 16.06 -25.90
CA ASP A 124 6.31 16.46 -24.89
C ASP A 124 5.86 16.06 -23.47
N ASN A 125 6.79 15.53 -22.68
CA ASN A 125 6.53 15.04 -21.33
C ASN A 125 5.87 16.10 -20.43
N SER A 126 6.21 17.38 -20.59
CA SER A 126 5.66 18.45 -19.76
C SER A 126 4.15 18.61 -20.00
N LEU A 127 3.71 18.46 -21.25
CA LEU A 127 2.30 18.56 -21.60
C LEU A 127 1.51 17.33 -21.15
N ILE A 128 2.10 16.13 -21.24
CA ILE A 128 1.50 14.91 -20.68
C ILE A 128 1.30 15.05 -19.16
N ASN A 129 2.33 15.53 -18.46
CA ASN A 129 2.26 15.73 -17.01
C ASN A 129 1.19 16.77 -16.62
N ALA A 130 1.09 17.88 -17.35
CA ALA A 130 0.04 18.88 -17.14
C ALA A 130 -1.36 18.30 -17.37
N ALA A 131 -1.55 17.57 -18.47
CA ALA A 131 -2.83 16.95 -18.82
C ALA A 131 -3.29 15.92 -17.78
N ILE A 132 -2.36 15.08 -17.28
CA ILE A 132 -2.64 14.13 -16.20
C ILE A 132 -2.96 14.88 -14.89
N ASN A 133 -2.20 15.94 -14.57
CA ASN A 133 -2.45 16.74 -13.37
C ASN A 133 -3.84 17.39 -13.39
N ASP A 134 -4.28 17.94 -14.53
CA ASP A 134 -5.60 18.55 -14.66
C ASP A 134 -6.73 17.51 -14.54
N SER A 135 -6.52 16.31 -15.11
CA SER A 135 -7.44 15.18 -14.95
C SER A 135 -7.54 14.72 -13.49
N ILE A 136 -6.41 14.61 -12.78
CA ILE A 136 -6.38 14.28 -11.35
C ILE A 136 -7.07 15.36 -10.53
N PHE A 137 -6.80 16.64 -10.81
CA PHE A 137 -7.44 17.76 -10.12
C PHE A 137 -8.97 17.74 -10.29
N LYS A 138 -9.48 17.45 -11.50
CA LYS A 138 -10.93 17.27 -11.72
C LYS A 138 -11.48 16.07 -10.94
N LEU A 139 -10.75 14.95 -10.88
CA LEU A 139 -11.14 13.78 -10.08
C LEU A 139 -11.18 14.08 -8.56
N GLU A 140 -10.26 14.91 -8.06
CA GLU A 140 -10.20 15.32 -6.65
C GLU A 140 -11.37 16.19 -6.21
N LYS A 141 -12.00 16.94 -7.14
CA LYS A 141 -13.20 17.73 -6.83
C LYS A 141 -14.38 16.86 -6.40
N ILE A 142 -14.50 15.65 -6.95
CA ILE A 142 -15.60 14.73 -6.62
C ILE A 142 -15.67 14.46 -5.10
N PRO A 143 -14.64 13.87 -4.45
CA PRO A 143 -14.72 13.62 -3.02
C PRO A 143 -14.83 14.92 -2.22
N LEU A 144 -14.21 16.03 -2.64
CA LEU A 144 -14.28 17.29 -1.91
C LEU A 144 -15.73 17.79 -1.77
N GLU A 145 -16.47 17.81 -2.87
CA GLU A 145 -17.85 18.32 -2.88
C GLU A 145 -18.87 17.28 -2.41
N PHE A 146 -18.74 16.03 -2.82
CA PHE A 146 -19.69 14.98 -2.40
C PHE A 146 -19.52 14.58 -0.94
N ASN A 147 -18.34 14.71 -0.33
CA ASN A 147 -18.18 14.40 1.09
C ASN A 147 -19.00 15.37 1.98
N VAL A 148 -19.11 16.64 1.57
CA VAL A 148 -19.98 17.61 2.24
C VAL A 148 -21.45 17.21 2.13
N LEU A 149 -21.89 16.74 0.95
CA LEU A 149 -23.26 16.28 0.71
C LEU A 149 -23.59 14.99 1.46
N LEU A 150 -22.65 14.04 1.50
CA LEU A 150 -22.82 12.76 2.18
C LEU A 150 -22.84 12.90 3.71
N GLY A 151 -22.34 14.01 4.25
CA GLY A 151 -22.29 14.24 5.69
C GLY A 151 -21.55 13.14 6.44
N ALA A 152 -20.53 12.53 5.81
CA ALA A 152 -19.84 11.39 6.38
C ALA A 152 -19.19 11.79 7.71
N SER A 153 -19.65 11.18 8.79
CA SER A 153 -19.23 11.48 10.15
C SER A 153 -18.98 10.20 10.93
N MET A 154 -18.04 10.25 11.87
CA MET A 154 -17.74 9.15 12.78
C MET A 154 -18.38 9.42 14.13
N ASN A 155 -19.21 8.51 14.60
CA ASN A 155 -19.84 8.60 15.92
C ASN A 155 -19.86 7.24 16.62
N LEU A 156 -19.80 7.27 17.95
CA LEU A 156 -19.92 6.07 18.77
C LEU A 156 -21.31 5.43 18.67
N ARG A 157 -22.35 6.24 18.42
CA ARG A 157 -23.74 5.77 18.33
C ARG A 157 -23.94 4.72 17.24
N GLY A 158 -23.25 4.84 16.10
CA GLY A 158 -23.27 3.86 15.03
C GLY A 158 -22.72 2.51 15.46
N PHE A 159 -21.63 2.49 16.22
CA PHE A 159 -21.06 1.25 16.76
C PHE A 159 -21.92 0.65 17.88
N ILE A 160 -22.53 1.49 18.72
CA ILE A 160 -23.47 1.02 19.76
C ILE A 160 -24.69 0.34 19.11
N LYS A 161 -25.26 0.96 18.07
CA LYS A 161 -26.36 0.37 17.30
C LYS A 161 -25.97 -0.98 16.71
N LEU A 162 -24.79 -1.05 16.09
CA LEU A 162 -24.25 -2.29 15.53
C LEU A 162 -24.05 -3.37 16.61
N ALA A 163 -23.58 -3.01 17.80
CA ALA A 163 -23.40 -3.94 18.92
C ALA A 163 -24.72 -4.47 19.49
N ILE A 164 -25.79 -3.67 19.44
CA ILE A 164 -27.13 -4.12 19.85
C ILE A 164 -27.73 -5.07 18.80
N GLU A 165 -27.54 -4.77 17.51
CA GLU A 165 -28.10 -5.55 16.40
C GLU A 165 -27.34 -6.86 16.13
N ASN A 166 -26.02 -6.87 16.37
CA ASN A 166 -25.15 -8.00 16.07
C ASN A 166 -24.39 -8.47 17.32
N LYS A 167 -24.77 -9.66 17.82
CA LYS A 167 -24.13 -10.28 18.99
C LYS A 167 -22.67 -10.65 18.75
N GLU A 168 -22.31 -11.10 17.55
CA GLU A 168 -20.92 -11.43 17.21
C GLU A 168 -20.02 -10.19 17.30
N PHE A 169 -20.53 -9.03 16.87
CA PHE A 169 -19.79 -7.76 17.01
C PHE A 169 -19.57 -7.40 18.49
N MET A 170 -20.59 -7.60 19.33
CA MET A 170 -20.47 -7.40 20.77
C MET A 170 -19.46 -8.37 21.39
N ASP A 171 -19.45 -9.64 21.00
CA ASP A 171 -18.49 -10.64 21.49
C ASP A 171 -17.06 -10.30 21.06
N LEU A 172 -16.87 -9.80 19.84
CA LEU A 172 -15.57 -9.33 19.36
C LEU A 172 -15.03 -8.17 20.21
N ILE A 173 -15.87 -7.20 20.55
CA ILE A 173 -15.47 -6.08 21.41
C ILE A 173 -15.18 -6.55 22.84
N ASN A 174 -15.86 -7.60 23.32
CA ASN A 174 -15.65 -8.22 24.63
C ASN A 174 -14.59 -9.32 24.63
N THR A 175 -13.71 -9.35 23.63
CA THR A 175 -12.58 -10.28 23.60
C THR A 175 -11.69 -10.07 24.82
N THR A 176 -11.49 -11.14 25.59
CA THR A 176 -10.45 -11.23 26.61
C THR A 176 -9.29 -12.07 26.08
N ILE A 177 -8.09 -11.74 26.53
CA ILE A 177 -6.86 -12.49 26.23
C ILE A 177 -6.46 -13.21 27.51
N ASP A 178 -6.16 -14.50 27.42
CA ASP A 178 -5.60 -15.25 28.54
C ASP A 178 -4.18 -14.72 28.84
N PRO A 179 -3.89 -14.24 30.05
CA PRO A 179 -2.55 -13.76 30.42
C PRO A 179 -1.44 -14.81 30.30
N ASN A 180 -1.78 -16.11 30.29
CA ASN A 180 -0.80 -17.19 30.20
C ASN A 180 -0.43 -17.59 28.77
N GLU A 181 -1.22 -17.16 27.78
CA GLU A 181 -0.97 -17.51 26.38
C GLU A 181 0.30 -16.88 25.84
N GLN A 182 0.98 -17.57 24.93
CA GLN A 182 2.19 -17.01 24.32
C GLN A 182 1.85 -15.89 23.33
N PRO A 183 2.72 -14.86 23.19
CA PRO A 183 2.50 -13.75 22.25
C PRO A 183 2.17 -14.20 20.82
N HIS A 184 2.82 -15.27 20.33
CA HIS A 184 2.57 -15.84 19.01
C HIS A 184 1.11 -16.33 18.84
N ASN A 185 0.57 -17.01 19.85
CA ASN A 185 -0.81 -17.51 19.82
C ASN A 185 -1.81 -16.36 19.89
N VAL A 186 -1.53 -15.36 20.71
CA VAL A 186 -2.36 -14.15 20.85
C VAL A 186 -2.42 -13.40 19.52
N GLU A 187 -1.30 -13.19 18.83
CA GLU A 187 -1.28 -12.56 17.51
C GLU A 187 -2.13 -13.34 16.48
N ARG A 188 -2.08 -14.68 16.52
CA ARG A 188 -2.92 -15.53 15.67
C ARG A 188 -4.41 -15.32 15.96
N ILE A 189 -4.81 -15.34 17.24
CA ILE A 189 -6.20 -15.13 17.68
C ILE A 189 -6.71 -13.75 17.23
N LEU A 190 -5.90 -12.70 17.40
CA LEU A 190 -6.27 -11.34 17.00
C LEU A 190 -6.46 -11.22 15.48
N ASN A 191 -5.61 -11.88 14.69
CA ASN A 191 -5.74 -11.92 13.23
C ASN A 191 -6.99 -12.69 12.76
N GLU A 192 -7.38 -13.76 13.44
CA GLU A 192 -8.63 -14.48 13.15
C GLU A 192 -9.86 -13.61 13.45
N LYS A 193 -9.87 -12.96 14.60
CA LYS A 193 -10.95 -12.03 15.01
C LYS A 193 -11.05 -10.81 14.10
N LEU A 194 -9.91 -10.30 13.60
CA LEU A 194 -9.89 -9.23 12.61
C LEU A 194 -10.66 -9.61 11.33
N ARG A 195 -10.49 -10.84 10.84
CA ARG A 195 -11.20 -11.30 9.64
C ARG A 195 -12.72 -11.28 9.85
N GLN A 196 -13.17 -11.73 11.02
CA GLN A 196 -14.59 -11.70 11.40
C GLN A 196 -15.09 -10.25 11.49
N LEU A 197 -14.35 -9.37 12.17
CA LEU A 197 -14.65 -7.95 12.30
C LEU A 197 -14.79 -7.26 10.93
N LEU A 198 -13.86 -7.53 9.99
CA LEU A 198 -13.90 -6.94 8.66
C LEU A 198 -15.13 -7.35 7.85
N VAL A 199 -15.60 -8.59 8.00
CA VAL A 199 -16.84 -9.06 7.36
C VAL A 199 -18.03 -8.28 7.91
N ILE A 200 -18.14 -8.13 9.22
CA ILE A 200 -19.24 -7.40 9.86
C ILE A 200 -19.24 -5.92 9.46
N LEU A 201 -18.09 -5.25 9.56
CA LEU A 201 -17.95 -3.82 9.25
C LEU A 201 -18.17 -3.50 7.76
N LYS A 202 -18.01 -4.46 6.85
CA LYS A 202 -18.31 -4.24 5.41
C LYS A 202 -19.77 -4.51 5.06
N THR A 203 -20.43 -5.41 5.79
CA THR A 203 -21.79 -5.88 5.50
C THR A 203 -22.86 -4.98 6.12
N HIS A 204 -22.68 -4.59 7.38
CA HIS A 204 -23.69 -3.86 8.14
C HIS A 204 -23.50 -2.34 8.03
N ASP A 205 -24.57 -1.59 8.25
CA ASP A 205 -24.51 -0.13 8.26
C ASP A 205 -23.73 0.39 9.47
N ASN A 206 -22.62 1.08 9.21
CA ASN A 206 -21.78 1.66 10.24
C ASN A 206 -20.92 2.79 9.65
N PRO A 207 -20.40 3.70 10.49
CA PRO A 207 -19.62 4.85 10.03
C PRO A 207 -18.36 4.51 9.22
N LEU A 208 -17.77 3.32 9.41
CA LEU A 208 -16.55 2.90 8.73
C LEU A 208 -16.80 2.14 7.43
N ARG A 209 -18.04 1.70 7.16
CA ARG A 209 -18.36 0.85 6.02
C ARG A 209 -17.87 1.42 4.70
N SER A 210 -18.22 2.68 4.41
CA SER A 210 -17.85 3.36 3.17
C SER A 210 -16.33 3.50 3.02
N ILE A 211 -15.62 3.76 4.12
CA ILE A 211 -14.16 3.89 4.15
C ILE A 211 -13.49 2.53 3.89
N LEU A 212 -14.01 1.45 4.50
CA LEU A 212 -13.49 0.10 4.34
C LEU A 212 -13.78 -0.50 2.96
N LEU A 213 -14.91 -0.16 2.35
CA LEU A 213 -15.24 -0.55 0.97
C LEU A 213 -14.39 0.20 -0.06
N ALA A 214 -14.11 1.48 0.17
CA ALA A 214 -13.19 2.26 -0.67
C ALA A 214 -11.75 1.72 -0.62
N GLY A 215 -11.36 1.10 0.50
CA GLY A 215 -10.06 0.49 0.70
C GLY A 215 -8.93 1.51 0.95
N GLY A 216 -7.82 1.05 1.52
CA GLY A 216 -6.55 1.79 1.55
C GLY A 216 -6.35 2.84 2.64
N ASN A 217 -7.36 3.15 3.46
CA ASN A 217 -7.27 4.27 4.42
C ASN A 217 -7.03 3.87 5.88
N ILE A 218 -7.34 2.64 6.28
CA ILE A 218 -7.18 2.17 7.66
C ILE A 218 -6.28 0.94 7.67
N LYS A 219 -5.21 0.97 8.47
CA LYS A 219 -4.34 -0.19 8.65
C LYS A 219 -5.09 -1.22 9.51
N GLU A 220 -5.06 -2.49 9.10
CA GLU A 220 -5.72 -3.60 9.79
C GLU A 220 -5.40 -3.68 11.29
N LYS A 221 -4.14 -3.42 11.67
CA LYS A 221 -3.72 -3.37 13.08
C LYS A 221 -4.43 -2.29 13.90
N GLN A 222 -4.73 -1.13 13.31
CA GLN A 222 -5.45 -0.06 14.01
C GLN A 222 -6.89 -0.49 14.33
N LEU A 223 -7.50 -1.33 13.48
CA LEU A 223 -8.82 -1.89 13.76
C LEU A 223 -8.77 -2.92 14.89
N ILE A 224 -7.70 -3.71 14.98
CA ILE A 224 -7.50 -4.67 16.08
C ILE A 224 -7.43 -3.92 17.42
N GLU A 225 -6.53 -2.94 17.53
CA GLU A 225 -6.33 -2.19 18.79
C GLU A 225 -7.57 -1.38 19.18
N PHE A 226 -8.31 -0.85 18.20
CA PHE A 226 -9.51 -0.05 18.46
C PHE A 226 -10.71 -0.90 18.88
N PHE A 227 -11.00 -2.01 18.19
CA PHE A 227 -12.22 -2.81 18.40
C PHE A 227 -12.02 -4.07 19.23
N ILE A 228 -10.88 -4.75 19.16
CA ILE A 228 -10.70 -6.09 19.72
C ILE A 228 -9.90 -6.00 21.02
N ALA A 229 -8.58 -5.82 20.92
CA ALA A 229 -7.65 -5.71 22.04
C ALA A 229 -6.30 -5.14 21.56
N VAL A 230 -5.57 -4.47 22.46
CA VAL A 230 -4.24 -3.91 22.16
C VAL A 230 -3.15 -4.98 22.08
N GLY A 231 -3.23 -6.02 22.91
CA GLY A 231 -2.29 -7.15 22.91
C GLY A 231 -0.96 -6.87 23.62
N TYR A 232 0.10 -7.58 23.21
CA TYR A 232 1.44 -7.44 23.78
C TYR A 232 2.16 -6.19 23.27
N LYS A 233 2.90 -5.52 24.16
CA LYS A 233 3.78 -4.40 23.83
C LYS A 233 5.22 -4.71 24.22
N SER A 234 6.15 -4.02 23.56
CA SER A 234 7.58 -4.10 23.86
C SER A 234 8.03 -2.92 24.73
N THR A 235 9.00 -3.15 25.61
CA THR A 235 9.74 -2.08 26.29
C THR A 235 10.62 -1.28 25.31
N VAL A 236 11.17 -0.18 25.78
CA VAL A 236 12.15 0.64 25.04
C VAL A 236 13.34 -0.22 24.59
N ASP A 237 13.80 -1.12 25.45
CA ASP A 237 14.91 -2.07 25.18
C ASP A 237 14.54 -3.20 24.20
N GLY A 238 13.30 -3.23 23.70
CA GLY A 238 12.86 -4.23 22.72
C GLY A 238 12.41 -5.57 23.31
N LYS A 239 12.38 -5.70 24.65
CA LYS A 239 11.85 -6.89 25.32
C LYS A 239 10.32 -6.88 25.32
N THR A 240 9.69 -8.02 25.04
CA THR A 240 8.22 -8.16 25.16
C THR A 240 7.82 -8.12 26.63
N LEU A 241 6.84 -7.28 26.97
CA LEU A 241 6.26 -7.29 28.31
C LEU A 241 5.45 -8.59 28.53
N PRO A 242 5.51 -9.22 29.70
CA PRO A 242 4.86 -10.50 29.94
C PRO A 242 3.33 -10.40 30.08
N THR A 243 2.78 -9.19 30.28
CA THR A 243 1.35 -8.98 30.45
C THR A 243 0.71 -8.40 29.18
N PRO A 244 -0.26 -9.10 28.56
CA PRO A 244 -0.99 -8.56 27.43
C PRO A 244 -2.04 -7.54 27.89
N ILE A 245 -2.26 -6.51 27.07
CA ILE A 245 -3.38 -5.57 27.24
C ILE A 245 -4.62 -6.18 26.59
N SER A 246 -5.55 -6.64 27.43
CA SER A 246 -6.80 -7.28 27.00
C SER A 246 -7.88 -6.27 26.57
N SER A 247 -7.74 -5.02 27.00
CA SER A 247 -8.67 -3.93 26.68
C SER A 247 -8.43 -3.33 25.29
N ASN A 248 -9.41 -2.58 24.80
CA ASN A 248 -9.38 -1.87 23.53
C ASN A 248 -9.70 -0.39 23.70
N PHE A 249 -9.36 0.43 22.70
CA PHE A 249 -9.59 1.88 22.79
C PHE A 249 -11.07 2.27 22.76
N LEU A 250 -11.95 1.44 22.18
CA LEU A 250 -13.38 1.72 22.14
C LEU A 250 -14.03 1.69 23.54
N LYS A 251 -13.65 0.72 24.38
CA LYS A 251 -14.11 0.63 25.77
C LYS A 251 -13.29 1.47 26.74
N GLY A 252 -12.03 1.73 26.38
CA GLY A 252 -11.03 2.24 27.30
C GLY A 252 -10.28 1.12 28.01
N MET A 253 -9.11 1.47 28.56
CA MET A 253 -8.28 0.54 29.30
C MET A 253 -8.83 0.31 30.70
N ASN A 254 -8.85 -0.94 31.15
CA ASN A 254 -9.52 -1.32 32.40
C ASN A 254 -8.66 -1.02 33.63
N THR A 255 -7.34 -1.05 33.49
CA THR A 255 -6.40 -0.83 34.60
C THR A 255 -5.39 0.26 34.29
N ILE A 256 -4.90 0.93 35.35
CA ILE A 256 -3.85 1.95 35.25
C ILE A 256 -2.55 1.34 34.69
N SER A 257 -2.27 0.07 35.01
CA SER A 257 -1.11 -0.66 34.50
C SER A 257 -1.15 -0.83 32.99
N GLU A 258 -2.30 -1.19 32.40
CA GLU A 258 -2.46 -1.24 30.94
C GLU A 258 -2.19 0.11 30.29
N TYR A 259 -2.70 1.19 30.88
CA TYR A 259 -2.46 2.55 30.39
C TYR A 259 -0.99 2.97 30.48
N TYR A 260 -0.31 2.61 31.58
CA TYR A 260 1.11 2.88 31.76
C TYR A 260 1.98 2.09 30.76
N ILE A 261 1.61 0.84 30.47
CA ILE A 261 2.29 0.03 29.44
C ILE A 261 2.15 0.69 28.06
N GLU A 262 0.95 1.12 27.68
CA GLU A 262 0.74 1.80 26.40
C GLU A 262 1.51 3.12 26.33
N ALA A 263 1.54 3.90 27.42
CA ALA A 263 2.29 5.15 27.48
C ALA A 263 3.79 4.93 27.21
N ASN A 264 4.39 3.89 27.79
CA ASN A 264 5.79 3.54 27.52
C ASN A 264 6.01 3.16 26.05
N SER A 265 5.08 2.39 25.46
CA SER A 265 5.13 2.02 24.05
C SER A 265 5.04 3.25 23.12
N ALA A 266 4.26 4.27 23.49
CA ALA A 266 4.16 5.52 22.75
C ALA A 266 5.44 6.36 22.86
N ILE A 267 6.06 6.42 24.04
CA ILE A 267 7.34 7.13 24.27
C ILE A 267 8.45 6.54 23.43
N LYS A 268 8.57 5.20 23.37
CA LYS A 268 9.56 4.50 22.53
C LYS A 268 9.54 5.01 21.09
N ALA A 269 8.34 5.14 20.52
CA ALA A 269 8.21 5.57 19.15
C ALA A 269 8.53 7.06 18.96
N LEU A 270 8.30 7.91 19.96
CA LEU A 270 8.76 9.30 19.94
C LEU A 270 10.28 9.40 19.99
N LEU A 271 10.92 8.62 20.86
CA LEU A 271 12.38 8.56 20.99
C LEU A 271 13.05 8.06 19.72
N ALA A 272 12.56 6.96 19.12
CA ALA A 272 13.10 6.43 17.87
C ALA A 272 13.06 7.47 16.73
N ASN A 273 11.98 8.25 16.64
CA ASN A 273 11.88 9.34 15.67
C ASN A 273 12.87 10.47 15.99
N PHE A 274 13.00 10.84 17.26
CA PHE A 274 13.94 11.90 17.66
C PHE A 274 15.39 11.53 17.35
N GLU A 275 15.81 10.30 17.68
CA GLU A 275 17.19 9.85 17.52
C GLU A 275 17.55 9.54 16.06
N LYS A 276 16.71 8.77 15.35
CA LYS A 276 17.11 8.17 14.06
C LYS A 276 16.72 9.00 12.83
N MET A 277 15.81 9.97 12.95
CA MET A 277 15.42 10.80 11.81
C MET A 277 16.54 11.72 11.34
N GLY A 278 17.31 12.27 12.27
CA GLY A 278 18.48 13.12 11.95
C GLY A 278 19.50 12.36 11.12
N ASP A 279 19.85 11.14 11.56
CA ASP A 279 20.80 10.27 10.89
C ASP A 279 20.31 9.83 9.50
N ALA A 280 19.02 9.45 9.38
CA ALA A 280 18.43 9.07 8.10
C ALA A 280 18.46 10.23 7.09
N GLY A 281 18.11 11.44 7.53
CA GLY A 281 18.15 12.65 6.70
C GLY A 281 19.57 13.06 6.31
N PHE A 282 20.53 12.98 7.24
CA PHE A 282 21.93 13.24 6.97
C PHE A 282 22.49 12.25 5.94
N TRP A 283 22.21 10.97 6.11
CA TRP A 283 22.60 9.92 5.17
C TRP A 283 21.99 10.16 3.77
N GLN A 284 20.70 10.48 3.68
CA GLN A 284 20.03 10.80 2.42
C GLN A 284 20.70 11.99 1.72
N LYS A 285 21.01 13.06 2.45
CA LYS A 285 21.68 14.25 1.89
C LYS A 285 23.08 13.92 1.37
N ASN A 286 23.85 13.13 2.10
CA ASN A 286 25.18 12.73 1.68
C ASN A 286 25.14 11.87 0.42
N MET A 287 24.24 10.88 0.35
CA MET A 287 24.04 10.09 -0.87
C MET A 287 23.63 10.98 -2.04
N MET A 288 22.76 11.97 -1.81
CA MET A 288 22.29 12.85 -2.87
C MET A 288 23.44 13.71 -3.40
N ASN A 289 24.28 14.27 -2.50
CA ASN A 289 25.46 15.05 -2.88
C ASN A 289 26.45 14.22 -3.71
N LEU A 290 26.70 12.96 -3.32
CA LEU A 290 27.59 12.05 -4.05
C LEU A 290 27.06 11.72 -5.45
N CYS A 291 25.76 11.49 -5.58
CA CYS A 291 25.13 11.08 -6.84
C CYS A 291 24.69 12.25 -7.73
N SER A 292 24.74 13.50 -7.26
CA SER A 292 24.24 14.68 -8.00
C SER A 292 24.99 14.94 -9.32
N GLY A 293 26.23 14.48 -9.43
CA GLY A 293 27.01 14.56 -10.67
C GLY A 293 26.53 13.62 -11.78
N ILE A 294 25.71 12.61 -11.45
CA ILE A 294 25.31 11.57 -12.41
C ILE A 294 24.09 12.03 -13.22
N LYS A 295 24.24 12.13 -14.54
CA LYS A 295 23.23 12.66 -15.47
C LYS A 295 23.06 11.76 -16.69
N LEU A 296 21.93 11.90 -17.38
CA LEU A 296 21.73 11.25 -18.67
C LEU A 296 22.44 12.03 -19.77
N HIS A 297 23.07 11.32 -20.70
CA HIS A 297 23.71 11.96 -21.84
C HIS A 297 22.62 12.47 -22.82
N PRO A 298 22.70 13.72 -23.32
CA PRO A 298 21.67 14.27 -24.20
C PRO A 298 21.62 13.59 -25.58
N THR A 299 22.79 13.33 -26.17
CA THR A 299 22.90 12.85 -27.56
C THR A 299 23.23 11.36 -27.72
N ILE A 300 24.08 10.78 -26.86
CA ILE A 300 24.52 9.38 -26.96
C ILE A 300 23.39 8.42 -26.59
N ASP A 301 22.88 7.72 -27.60
CA ASP A 301 21.89 6.65 -27.44
C ASP A 301 22.52 5.37 -26.85
N ASP A 302 23.66 4.94 -27.41
CA ASP A 302 24.37 3.73 -26.98
C ASP A 302 25.87 3.98 -26.82
N CYS A 303 26.41 3.65 -25.64
CA CYS A 303 27.85 3.71 -25.37
C CYS A 303 28.62 2.49 -25.91
N ASN A 304 27.94 1.51 -26.51
CA ASN A 304 28.49 0.25 -27.03
C ASN A 304 29.39 -0.49 -26.01
N SER A 305 29.05 -0.42 -24.72
CA SER A 305 29.81 -1.12 -23.68
C SER A 305 29.80 -2.62 -23.94
N VAL A 306 31.00 -3.22 -23.88
CA VAL A 306 31.25 -4.66 -24.12
C VAL A 306 30.96 -5.49 -22.86
N ARG A 307 30.63 -4.85 -21.73
CA ARG A 307 30.49 -5.49 -20.41
C ARG A 307 29.02 -5.50 -19.95
N PRO A 308 28.16 -6.40 -20.47
CA PRO A 308 26.81 -6.52 -19.95
C PRO A 308 26.79 -7.15 -18.56
N LEU A 309 25.84 -6.75 -17.73
CA LEU A 309 25.59 -7.36 -16.43
C LEU A 309 24.80 -8.65 -16.62
N THR A 310 25.25 -9.76 -16.04
CA THR A 310 24.53 -11.03 -16.07
C THR A 310 23.64 -11.13 -14.83
N VAL A 311 22.32 -11.23 -15.04
CA VAL A 311 21.32 -11.30 -13.97
C VAL A 311 20.47 -12.56 -14.14
N GLU A 312 20.17 -13.23 -13.04
CA GLU A 312 19.31 -14.41 -13.01
C GLU A 312 17.89 -14.03 -12.58
N VAL A 313 16.91 -14.20 -13.47
CA VAL A 313 15.51 -13.85 -13.20
C VAL A 313 14.84 -14.97 -12.41
N LYS A 314 14.84 -14.89 -11.07
CA LYS A 314 14.30 -15.95 -10.21
C LYS A 314 12.77 -15.98 -10.12
N THR A 315 12.13 -14.82 -10.01
CA THR A 315 10.69 -14.70 -9.73
C THR A 315 10.03 -13.69 -10.66
N LYS A 316 8.69 -13.70 -10.71
CA LYS A 316 7.91 -12.69 -11.45
C LYS A 316 8.18 -11.27 -10.94
N ALA A 317 8.27 -11.07 -9.63
CA ALA A 317 8.63 -9.77 -9.04
C ALA A 317 10.03 -9.30 -9.49
N HIS A 318 10.98 -10.22 -9.68
CA HIS A 318 12.28 -9.86 -10.22
C HIS A 318 12.19 -9.44 -11.70
N LEU A 319 11.32 -10.09 -12.49
CA LEU A 319 11.07 -9.69 -13.88
C LEU A 319 10.48 -8.28 -13.95
N GLU A 320 9.51 -7.96 -13.08
CA GLU A 320 8.86 -6.63 -13.01
C GLU A 320 9.87 -5.50 -12.78
N VAL A 321 10.91 -5.72 -11.95
CA VAL A 321 11.99 -4.74 -11.73
C VAL A 321 12.87 -4.51 -12.96
N LEU A 322 12.95 -5.50 -13.86
CA LEU A 322 13.81 -5.46 -15.06
C LEU A 322 13.07 -4.92 -16.30
N VAL A 323 11.76 -4.68 -16.21
CA VAL A 323 10.96 -4.14 -17.31
C VAL A 323 11.52 -2.80 -17.78
N GLY A 324 11.62 -2.63 -19.09
CA GLY A 324 12.18 -1.43 -19.72
C GLY A 324 13.71 -1.43 -19.82
N GLN A 325 14.41 -2.43 -19.30
CA GLN A 325 15.86 -2.58 -19.52
C GLN A 325 16.16 -3.27 -20.86
N TYR A 326 17.32 -2.94 -21.44
CA TYR A 326 17.80 -3.55 -22.68
C TYR A 326 18.61 -4.81 -22.39
N ARG A 327 18.14 -5.96 -22.86
CA ARG A 327 18.89 -7.22 -22.86
C ARG A 327 19.58 -7.49 -24.19
N LEU A 328 20.71 -8.19 -24.14
CA LEU A 328 21.37 -8.73 -25.31
C LEU A 328 20.69 -10.05 -25.71
N GLY A 329 20.16 -10.10 -26.94
CA GLY A 329 19.68 -11.35 -27.52
C GLY A 329 20.82 -12.24 -28.01
N TYR A 330 20.51 -13.51 -28.31
CA TYR A 330 21.46 -14.48 -28.86
C TYR A 330 22.14 -13.99 -30.17
N ASN A 331 21.46 -13.13 -30.93
CA ASN A 331 21.95 -12.59 -32.20
C ASN A 331 22.71 -11.25 -32.03
N GLY A 332 23.08 -10.88 -30.81
CA GLY A 332 23.74 -9.60 -30.50
C GLY A 332 22.82 -8.36 -30.57
N LYS A 333 21.58 -8.50 -31.06
CA LYS A 333 20.59 -7.41 -31.08
C LYS A 333 20.03 -7.14 -29.68
N LEU A 334 19.91 -5.86 -29.35
CA LEU A 334 19.28 -5.41 -28.12
C LEU A 334 17.76 -5.59 -28.21
N LYS A 335 17.17 -6.14 -27.16
CA LYS A 335 15.72 -6.26 -27.00
C LYS A 335 15.33 -5.64 -25.66
N VAL A 336 14.24 -4.89 -25.64
CA VAL A 336 13.65 -4.38 -24.40
C VAL A 336 12.94 -5.54 -23.69
N ILE A 337 13.07 -5.61 -22.37
CA ILE A 337 12.33 -6.54 -21.53
C ILE A 337 10.92 -5.98 -21.30
N LYS A 338 9.90 -6.76 -21.65
CA LYS A 338 8.49 -6.42 -21.42
C LYS A 338 7.90 -7.26 -20.28
N GLU A 339 6.78 -6.82 -19.71
CA GLU A 339 6.05 -7.57 -18.68
C GLU A 339 5.65 -8.98 -19.15
N ASP A 340 5.33 -9.12 -20.44
CA ASP A 340 4.89 -10.38 -21.05
C ASP A 340 6.03 -11.40 -21.27
N ASP A 341 7.30 -11.01 -21.06
CA ASP A 341 8.48 -11.87 -21.26
C ASP A 341 8.68 -12.90 -20.11
N THR A 342 7.60 -13.57 -19.69
CA THR A 342 7.61 -14.64 -18.66
C THR A 342 8.58 -15.78 -18.98
N ASN A 343 8.88 -15.97 -20.26
CA ASN A 343 9.87 -16.92 -20.77
C ASN A 343 11.32 -16.68 -20.26
N LEU A 344 11.58 -15.53 -19.65
CA LEU A 344 12.88 -15.17 -19.06
C LEU A 344 13.03 -15.65 -17.61
N ILE A 345 11.93 -16.02 -16.94
CA ILE A 345 11.95 -16.53 -15.56
C ILE A 345 12.71 -17.88 -15.52
N GLY A 346 13.59 -18.03 -14.54
CA GLY A 346 14.50 -19.15 -14.36
C GLY A 346 15.76 -19.09 -15.24
N LYS A 347 15.96 -18.01 -16.04
CA LYS A 347 17.10 -17.89 -16.95
C LYS A 347 18.08 -16.79 -16.54
N LYS A 348 19.34 -17.00 -16.90
CA LYS A 348 20.39 -15.98 -16.83
C LYS A 348 20.36 -15.15 -18.10
N ILE A 349 20.10 -13.85 -17.94
CA ILE A 349 20.06 -12.88 -19.04
C ILE A 349 21.20 -11.88 -18.91
N ARG A 350 21.65 -11.35 -20.04
CA ARG A 350 22.66 -10.30 -20.11
C ARG A 350 21.97 -8.97 -20.41
N ILE A 351 22.09 -8.01 -19.52
CA ILE A 351 21.45 -6.69 -19.61
C ILE A 351 22.48 -5.57 -19.70
N LYS A 352 22.08 -4.45 -20.30
CA LYS A 352 22.78 -3.18 -20.15
C LYS A 352 22.38 -2.54 -18.83
N SER A 353 23.37 -2.01 -18.13
CA SER A 353 23.19 -1.40 -16.81
C SER A 353 23.99 -0.10 -16.71
N PRO A 354 23.50 0.90 -15.95
CA PRO A 354 24.24 2.12 -15.68
C PRO A 354 25.63 1.85 -15.06
N LEU A 355 25.76 0.79 -14.25
CA LEU A 355 27.00 0.38 -13.59
C LEU A 355 28.15 0.08 -14.56
N THR A 356 27.80 -0.35 -15.78
CA THR A 356 28.75 -0.79 -16.81
C THR A 356 28.79 0.15 -18.01
N CYS A 357 28.20 1.34 -17.88
CA CYS A 357 28.15 2.33 -18.94
C CYS A 357 29.56 2.85 -19.27
N GLY A 358 29.86 3.00 -20.56
CA GLY A 358 31.15 3.50 -21.05
C GLY A 358 31.23 5.02 -21.21
N CYS A 359 30.16 5.75 -20.87
CA CYS A 359 30.14 7.20 -20.91
C CYS A 359 31.04 7.79 -19.80
N ARG A 360 31.73 8.88 -20.11
CA ARG A 360 32.64 9.59 -19.18
C ARG A 360 31.92 10.69 -18.41
N ASP A 361 32.60 11.31 -17.45
CA ASP A 361 32.17 12.54 -16.76
C ASP A 361 30.81 12.46 -16.06
N GLY A 362 30.48 11.27 -15.52
CA GLY A 362 29.22 11.05 -14.80
C GLY A 362 27.99 10.90 -15.70
N TYR A 363 28.17 10.79 -17.01
CA TYR A 363 27.05 10.57 -17.93
C TYR A 363 26.66 9.09 -18.06
N ILE A 364 25.37 8.83 -18.30
CA ILE A 364 24.82 7.51 -18.64
C ILE A 364 24.11 7.61 -20.00
N CYS A 365 24.38 6.69 -20.92
CA CYS A 365 23.68 6.64 -22.21
C CYS A 365 22.24 6.10 -22.08
N LYS A 366 21.40 6.40 -23.07
CA LYS A 366 19.96 6.05 -23.07
C LYS A 366 19.74 4.55 -22.89
N LYS A 367 20.44 3.71 -23.65
CA LYS A 367 20.26 2.25 -23.60
C LYS A 367 20.79 1.58 -22.34
N CYS A 368 21.81 2.15 -21.69
CA CYS A 368 22.27 1.64 -20.38
C CYS A 368 21.31 2.02 -19.26
N TYR A 369 20.58 3.13 -19.40
CA TYR A 369 19.56 3.54 -18.44
C TYR A 369 18.24 2.78 -18.63
N GLY A 370 17.85 2.50 -19.88
CA GLY A 370 16.60 1.84 -20.22
C GLY A 370 15.51 2.81 -20.70
N ASP A 371 14.31 2.29 -20.89
CA ASP A 371 13.16 3.04 -21.41
C ASP A 371 12.72 4.18 -20.50
N MET A 372 13.05 4.12 -19.20
CA MET A 372 12.86 5.22 -18.27
C MET A 372 13.59 6.51 -18.70
N TYR A 373 14.55 6.44 -19.62
CA TYR A 373 15.19 7.62 -20.21
C TYR A 373 14.16 8.58 -20.79
N LYS A 374 13.10 8.03 -21.41
CA LYS A 374 12.04 8.82 -22.05
C LYS A 374 11.39 9.76 -21.03
N ILE A 375 11.16 9.29 -19.80
CA ILE A 375 10.53 10.07 -18.72
C ILE A 375 11.57 10.97 -18.03
N ASN A 376 12.73 10.41 -17.67
CA ASN A 376 13.68 11.04 -16.76
C ASN A 376 14.76 11.88 -17.45
N SER A 377 14.67 12.07 -18.77
CA SER A 377 15.65 12.83 -19.58
C SER A 377 15.93 14.25 -19.06
N LYS A 378 14.95 14.89 -18.42
CA LYS A 378 15.02 16.27 -17.88
C LYS A 378 15.38 16.32 -16.38
N VAL A 379 15.65 15.18 -15.72
CA VAL A 379 15.90 15.08 -14.28
C VAL A 379 17.32 14.60 -13.98
N GLY A 380 17.91 15.07 -12.88
CA GLY A 380 19.19 14.54 -12.38
C GLY A 380 19.04 13.10 -11.87
N VAL A 381 19.26 12.12 -12.75
CA VAL A 381 18.97 10.69 -12.47
C VAL A 381 19.72 10.12 -11.27
N GLY A 382 20.92 10.60 -10.95
CA GLY A 382 21.64 10.16 -9.75
C GLY A 382 20.99 10.63 -8.44
N ALA A 383 20.60 11.90 -8.39
CA ALA A 383 19.86 12.44 -7.25
C ALA A 383 18.48 11.76 -7.14
N PHE A 384 17.77 11.60 -8.25
CA PHE A 384 16.47 10.92 -8.29
C PHE A 384 16.55 9.46 -7.80
N GLY A 385 17.54 8.70 -8.30
CA GLY A 385 17.76 7.32 -7.86
C GLY A 385 18.08 7.23 -6.36
N THR A 386 18.82 8.20 -5.83
CA THR A 386 19.11 8.28 -4.39
C THR A 386 17.82 8.48 -3.59
N VAL A 387 16.97 9.44 -3.97
CA VAL A 387 15.71 9.72 -3.28
C VAL A 387 14.84 8.47 -3.22
N LYS A 388 14.78 7.69 -4.31
CA LYS A 388 13.99 6.44 -4.35
C LYS A 388 14.54 5.33 -3.47
N ILE A 389 15.85 5.27 -3.26
CA ILE A 389 16.46 4.31 -2.34
C ILE A 389 16.30 4.77 -0.88
N SER A 390 16.37 6.08 -0.64
CA SER A 390 16.34 6.63 0.72
C SER A 390 14.95 6.81 1.30
N GLU A 391 13.95 7.12 0.47
CA GLU A 391 12.56 7.35 0.88
C GLU A 391 12.01 6.21 1.78
N PRO A 392 12.17 4.92 1.42
CA PRO A 392 11.71 3.81 2.27
C PRO A 392 12.42 3.74 3.62
N VAL A 393 13.68 4.18 3.73
CA VAL A 393 14.43 4.13 4.99
C VAL A 393 13.81 5.11 5.99
N SER A 394 13.61 6.36 5.57
CA SER A 394 12.96 7.38 6.39
C SER A 394 11.53 6.99 6.78
N GLN A 395 10.78 6.39 5.84
CA GLN A 395 9.44 5.85 6.12
C GLN A 395 9.48 4.73 7.17
N ARG A 396 10.43 3.79 7.12
CA ARG A 396 10.56 2.73 8.14
C ARG A 396 10.81 3.29 9.53
N VAL A 397 11.62 4.34 9.65
CA VAL A 397 11.84 4.99 10.95
C VAL A 397 10.52 5.57 11.48
N LEU A 398 9.71 6.22 10.63
CA LEU A 398 8.39 6.75 11.01
C LEU A 398 7.42 5.64 11.40
N GLU A 399 7.46 4.52 10.67
CA GLU A 399 6.62 3.35 10.89
C GLU A 399 6.95 2.59 12.17
N THR A 400 8.08 2.87 12.82
CA THR A 400 8.42 2.32 14.15
C THR A 400 7.27 2.52 15.16
N LYS A 401 6.49 3.61 15.03
CA LYS A 401 5.24 3.85 15.81
C LYS A 401 4.25 2.69 15.78
N HIS A 402 4.16 2.01 14.64
CA HIS A 402 3.17 0.95 14.38
C HIS A 402 3.81 -0.45 14.32
N LEU A 403 5.14 -0.51 14.43
CA LEU A 403 5.95 -1.74 14.49
C LEU A 403 6.35 -2.09 15.94
N ASN A 404 5.53 -1.72 16.92
CA ASN A 404 5.65 -2.22 18.30
C ASN A 404 5.21 -3.69 18.44
N THR A 405 5.24 -4.44 17.34
CA THR A 405 4.93 -5.87 17.33
C THR A 405 6.17 -6.66 17.60
N THR A 406 5.99 -7.68 18.42
CA THR A 406 7.04 -8.62 18.79
C THR A 406 6.97 -9.77 17.81
N ASN A 407 7.93 -9.90 16.88
CA ASN A 407 8.04 -11.10 16.06
C ASN A 407 8.49 -12.26 16.94
N SER A 408 7.54 -12.85 17.64
CA SER A 408 7.77 -13.86 18.66
C SER A 408 7.80 -15.24 18.02
N VAL A 409 8.88 -15.97 18.29
CA VAL A 409 8.99 -17.39 17.94
C VAL A 409 8.27 -18.18 19.02
N LEU A 410 7.47 -19.18 18.61
CA LEU A 410 6.81 -20.08 19.55
C LEU A 410 7.88 -20.81 20.37
N ILE A 411 7.80 -20.67 21.69
CA ILE A 411 8.68 -21.42 22.60
C ILE A 411 8.02 -22.78 22.80
N SER A 412 8.61 -23.82 22.22
CA SER A 412 8.17 -25.20 22.39
C SER A 412 9.20 -25.98 23.18
N PHE A 413 8.81 -26.53 24.33
CA PHE A 413 9.62 -27.46 25.09
C PHE A 413 9.22 -28.91 24.82
N ASN A 414 10.10 -29.85 25.19
CA ASN A 414 9.81 -31.28 25.10
C ASN A 414 8.71 -31.72 26.08
N GLU A 415 8.13 -32.90 25.87
CA GLU A 415 7.07 -33.44 26.73
C GLU A 415 7.51 -33.57 28.20
N THR A 416 8.80 -33.87 28.43
CA THR A 416 9.38 -33.97 29.78
C THR A 416 9.30 -32.64 30.53
N PHE A 417 9.60 -31.53 29.85
CA PHE A 417 9.50 -30.20 30.43
C PHE A 417 8.04 -29.85 30.75
N ASN A 418 7.10 -30.11 29.84
CA ASN A 418 5.69 -29.79 30.05
C ASN A 418 5.04 -30.60 31.20
N ARG A 419 5.64 -31.72 31.60
CA ARG A 419 5.20 -32.52 32.77
C ARG A 419 5.59 -31.92 34.11
N ILE A 420 6.62 -31.08 34.13
CA ILE A 420 7.28 -30.60 35.36
C ILE A 420 7.13 -29.07 35.49
N CYS A 421 7.17 -28.39 34.35
CA CYS A 421 7.18 -26.95 34.23
C CYS A 421 5.98 -26.47 33.41
N LEU A 422 5.41 -25.35 33.82
CA LEU A 422 4.39 -24.61 33.11
C LEU A 422 5.03 -23.33 32.56
N LEU A 423 4.90 -23.11 31.26
CA LEU A 423 5.28 -21.85 30.64
C LEU A 423 4.06 -20.92 30.68
N SER A 424 4.19 -19.77 31.35
CA SER A 424 3.19 -18.70 31.31
C SER A 424 3.83 -17.45 30.71
N SER A 425 3.32 -17.02 29.57
CA SER A 425 3.92 -15.95 28.75
C SER A 425 5.42 -16.20 28.44
N ASN A 426 6.33 -15.63 29.22
CA ASN A 426 7.79 -15.78 29.08
C ASN A 426 8.47 -16.37 30.32
N GLU A 427 7.70 -16.78 31.33
CA GLU A 427 8.20 -17.26 32.61
C GLU A 427 7.93 -18.76 32.76
N ILE A 428 8.91 -19.47 33.33
CA ILE A 428 8.84 -20.90 33.59
C ILE A 428 8.51 -21.10 35.06
N TYR A 429 7.34 -21.66 35.32
CA TYR A 429 6.87 -22.03 36.66
C TYR A 429 7.03 -23.52 36.87
N LEU A 430 7.50 -23.93 38.05
CA LEU A 430 7.47 -25.34 38.44
C LEU A 430 6.06 -25.71 38.92
N LEU A 431 5.54 -26.84 38.46
CA LEU A 431 4.27 -27.35 38.94
C LEU A 431 4.40 -27.72 40.43
N SER A 432 3.42 -27.38 41.25
CA SER A 432 3.48 -27.66 42.69
C SER A 432 3.33 -29.16 43.02
N ASN A 433 2.89 -29.97 42.06
CA ASN A 433 2.57 -31.40 42.22
C ASN A 433 3.60 -32.29 41.51
N ILE A 434 4.88 -32.00 41.64
CA ILE A 434 5.93 -32.85 41.05
C ILE A 434 6.16 -34.04 41.99
N GLU A 435 5.87 -35.26 41.51
CA GLU A 435 6.20 -36.52 42.22
C GLU A 435 7.72 -36.81 42.19
N GLU A 436 8.44 -36.19 41.27
CA GLU A 436 9.89 -36.36 41.06
C GLU A 436 10.72 -35.42 41.96
N ASN A 437 11.87 -35.92 42.44
CA ASN A 437 12.72 -35.18 43.36
C ASN A 437 13.41 -34.01 42.62
N ILE A 438 13.08 -32.76 42.98
CA ILE A 438 13.55 -31.54 42.29
C ILE A 438 15.09 -31.48 42.19
N ASN A 439 15.80 -32.04 43.17
CA ASN A 439 17.27 -32.08 43.22
C ASN A 439 17.93 -32.93 42.11
N ASN A 440 17.17 -33.72 41.35
CA ASN A 440 17.69 -34.58 40.28
C ASN A 440 17.38 -34.03 38.87
N LEU A 441 16.77 -32.85 38.78
CA LEU A 441 16.35 -32.26 37.51
C LEU A 441 17.40 -31.25 37.04
N TYR A 442 17.78 -31.36 35.77
CA TYR A 442 18.74 -30.46 35.13
C TYR A 442 18.11 -29.85 33.87
N ILE A 443 18.19 -28.53 33.73
CA ILE A 443 17.82 -27.84 32.49
C ILE A 443 19.09 -27.68 31.65
N ILE A 444 19.17 -28.40 30.54
CA ILE A 444 20.29 -28.29 29.60
C ILE A 444 19.86 -27.41 28.43
N ILE A 445 20.46 -26.22 28.34
CA ILE A 445 20.30 -25.33 27.19
C ILE A 445 21.53 -25.52 26.30
N LYS A 446 21.32 -26.04 25.07
CA LYS A 446 22.41 -26.19 24.11
C LYS A 446 22.86 -24.82 23.63
N LYS A 447 24.17 -24.57 23.71
CA LYS A 447 24.77 -23.28 23.31
C LYS A 447 24.54 -22.96 21.83
N ASP A 448 24.47 -23.97 20.98
CA ASP A 448 24.25 -23.82 19.54
C ASP A 448 22.80 -23.41 19.20
N ASP A 449 21.86 -23.64 20.12
CA ASP A 449 20.44 -23.26 19.97
C ASP A 449 20.16 -21.84 20.51
N LEU A 450 21.17 -21.17 21.10
CA LEU A 450 21.06 -19.79 21.58
C LEU A 450 21.32 -18.80 20.43
N ASN A 451 20.25 -18.17 19.93
CA ASN A 451 20.37 -17.04 19.03
C ASN A 451 20.81 -15.79 19.80
N LYS A 452 22.06 -15.34 19.59
CA LYS A 452 22.55 -14.05 20.10
C LYS A 452 21.78 -12.92 19.41
N LEU A 453 21.16 -12.03 20.20
CA LEU A 453 20.35 -10.92 19.68
C LEU A 453 21.19 -9.67 19.38
N TYR A 454 22.37 -9.52 19.99
CA TYR A 454 23.25 -8.37 19.75
C TYR A 454 24.68 -8.80 19.40
N ALA A 455 25.33 -8.03 18.53
CA ALA A 455 26.73 -8.22 18.14
C ALA A 455 27.71 -7.93 19.29
N ASP A 456 27.28 -7.16 20.29
CA ASP A 456 28.06 -6.82 21.49
C ASP A 456 27.88 -7.83 22.65
N ASP A 457 27.07 -8.89 22.47
CA ASP A 457 26.97 -10.02 23.42
C ASP A 457 28.19 -10.96 23.31
N THR A 458 29.39 -10.38 23.19
CA THR A 458 30.64 -11.14 23.01
C THR A 458 31.19 -11.73 24.29
N GLU A 459 30.78 -11.30 25.49
CA GLU A 459 31.35 -11.81 26.74
C GLU A 459 30.36 -11.85 27.92
N MET A 460 29.10 -12.26 27.69
CA MET A 460 28.39 -12.92 28.80
C MET A 460 28.75 -14.40 28.73
N ASP A 461 29.78 -14.77 29.47
CA ASP A 461 29.94 -16.16 29.89
C ASP A 461 28.68 -16.52 30.69
N ALA A 462 27.70 -17.11 30.01
CA ALA A 462 26.49 -17.67 30.60
C ALA A 462 26.80 -18.73 31.70
N ASN A 463 28.08 -19.06 31.88
CA ASN A 463 28.60 -19.98 32.87
C ASN A 463 29.09 -19.30 34.17
N GLU A 464 29.16 -17.96 34.28
CA GLU A 464 29.77 -17.35 35.49
C GLU A 464 28.92 -17.48 36.77
N TYR A 465 27.60 -17.72 36.66
CA TYR A 465 26.72 -17.80 37.83
C TYR A 465 26.04 -19.16 38.07
N VAL A 466 26.37 -20.20 37.30
CA VAL A 466 25.87 -21.56 37.57
C VAL A 466 27.04 -22.48 37.81
N THR A 467 27.65 -22.32 38.98
CA THR A 467 28.79 -23.15 39.42
C THR A 467 28.37 -24.52 39.95
N LYS A 468 27.07 -24.82 40.03
CA LYS A 468 26.54 -26.19 40.22
C LYS A 468 25.19 -26.33 39.53
N PHE A 469 25.10 -27.34 38.66
CA PHE A 469 23.87 -27.99 38.25
C PHE A 469 23.61 -29.13 39.22
#